data_AF-A0A3Q2CA82-F1
#
_entry.id   AF-A0A3Q2CA82-F1
#
_cell.length_a   1.000
_cell.length_b   1.000
_cell.length_c   1.000
_cell.angle_alpha   90.00
_cell.angle_beta   90.00
_cell.angle_gamma   90.00
#
_symmetry.space_group_name_H-M   'P 1'
#
loop_
_entity.id
_entity.type
_entity.pdbx_description
1 polymer ?
#
loop_
_entity_poly.entity_id
_entity_poly.type
_entity_poly.pdbx_seq_one_letter_code
_entity_poly.pdbx_strand_id
1 'polypeptide(L)'
;MVFVNFKSITQPLGIMRVMAAIVSCMCFSLVASVKPDASPYWGWCIFTWVFCFFFTLIILILEFTNVSTKVPFAWEDFTAAFAILASVLCLFASILYPTFFTCNTCYRQIGASVVSWICFALYVAQVVLIHLRSTGQNSGFLSTPPGIMKMLESFFTFLIFLSLEVSQYSGSPALNWCVAVYSLCFIFAIAITFLTLGNLTVYFPFSFEKFAIVYNVLAALMYITAMVIWPLYSFHNNKRPVDCGRLCSWDKLVMITVMTIFNSIVYTLDAIYSILLVFFLSNE
;
A
#
# COMPACT_ATOMS: atom_id res chain seq x y z
N MET A 1 -18.09 13.83 -29.61
CA MET A 1 -16.75 13.77 -30.21
C MET A 1 -15.71 13.69 -29.11
N VAL A 2 -14.87 12.66 -29.14
CA VAL A 2 -13.70 12.52 -28.24
C VAL A 2 -12.59 13.37 -28.86
N PHE A 3 -12.29 14.52 -28.26
CA PHE A 3 -11.15 15.33 -28.70
C PHE A 3 -9.88 14.73 -28.10
N VAL A 4 -8.91 14.39 -28.95
CA VAL A 4 -7.64 13.79 -28.54
C VAL A 4 -6.67 14.88 -28.08
N ASN A 5 -6.12 14.77 -26.86
CA ASN A 5 -5.24 15.78 -26.29
C ASN A 5 -3.76 15.32 -26.26
N PHE A 6 -3.04 15.58 -27.35
CA PHE A 6 -1.60 15.27 -27.44
C PHE A 6 -0.75 16.07 -26.43
N LYS A 7 -1.25 17.20 -25.92
CA LYS A 7 -0.58 17.99 -24.88
C LYS A 7 -0.54 17.24 -23.54
N SER A 8 -1.48 16.33 -23.29
CA SER A 8 -1.50 15.53 -22.06
C SER A 8 -0.35 14.52 -21.99
N ILE A 9 0.08 13.99 -23.14
CA ILE A 9 1.19 13.03 -23.24
C ILE A 9 2.56 13.73 -23.25
N THR A 10 2.64 14.92 -23.87
CA THR A 10 3.91 15.67 -24.01
C THR A 10 4.29 16.47 -22.78
N GLN A 11 3.40 16.61 -21.80
CA GLN A 11 3.73 17.19 -20.51
C GLN A 11 4.67 16.26 -19.71
N PRO A 12 5.53 16.82 -18.83
CA PRO A 12 6.49 16.04 -18.05
C PRO A 12 5.81 14.92 -17.25
N LEU A 13 4.62 15.16 -16.71
CA LEU A 13 3.84 14.15 -15.99
C LEU A 13 3.37 13.00 -16.90
N GLY A 14 2.94 13.30 -18.13
CA GLY A 14 2.53 12.30 -19.12
C GLY A 14 3.69 11.41 -19.55
N ILE A 15 4.86 12.01 -19.82
CA ILE A 15 6.10 11.28 -20.15
C ILE A 15 6.47 10.32 -19.02
N MET A 16 6.42 10.78 -17.76
CA MET A 16 6.74 9.95 -16.60
C MET A 16 5.78 8.76 -16.44
N ARG A 17 4.49 8.95 -16.71
CA ARG A 17 3.49 7.87 -16.69
C ARG A 17 3.72 6.84 -17.79
N VAL A 18 4.07 7.28 -19.00
CA VAL A 18 4.44 6.37 -20.10
C VAL A 18 5.69 5.56 -19.73
N MET A 19 6.72 6.21 -19.19
CA MET A 19 7.92 5.53 -18.72
C MET A 19 7.59 4.52 -17.60
N ALA A 20 6.76 4.89 -16.63
CA ALA A 20 6.34 3.99 -15.55
C ALA A 20 5.54 2.78 -16.07
N ALA A 21 4.68 2.98 -17.07
CA ALA A 21 3.98 1.87 -17.74
C ALA A 21 4.95 0.93 -18.47
N ILE A 22 5.93 1.46 -19.20
CA ILE A 22 6.93 0.63 -19.90
C ILE A 22 7.76 -0.16 -18.88
N VAL A 23 8.24 0.50 -17.81
CA VAL A 23 9.10 -0.12 -16.81
C VAL A 23 8.35 -1.16 -15.97
N SER A 24 7.09 -0.91 -15.59
CA SER A 24 6.25 -1.91 -14.93
C SER A 24 5.95 -3.10 -15.85
N CYS A 25 5.75 -2.86 -17.15
CA CYS A 25 5.62 -3.91 -18.16
C CYS A 25 6.87 -4.78 -18.28
N MET A 26 8.04 -4.15 -18.30
CA MET A 26 9.32 -4.86 -18.26
C MET A 26 9.44 -5.72 -17.00
N CYS A 27 9.10 -5.18 -15.82
CA CYS A 27 9.19 -5.92 -14.55
C CYS A 27 8.40 -7.25 -14.62
N PHE A 28 7.10 -7.20 -14.87
CA PHE A 28 6.30 -8.43 -14.86
C PHE A 28 6.67 -9.36 -16.02
N SER A 29 7.07 -8.84 -17.18
CA SER A 29 7.49 -9.67 -18.32
C SER A 29 8.78 -10.43 -18.04
N LEU A 30 9.76 -9.78 -17.40
CA LEU A 30 11.01 -10.41 -16.96
C LEU A 30 10.73 -11.53 -15.96
N VAL A 31 9.85 -11.30 -14.99
CA VAL A 31 9.50 -12.29 -13.96
C VAL A 31 8.66 -13.44 -14.54
N ALA A 32 7.71 -13.15 -15.43
CA ALA A 32 6.92 -14.17 -16.13
C ALA A 32 7.76 -15.08 -17.04
N SER A 33 8.93 -14.61 -17.49
CA SER A 33 9.86 -15.41 -18.29
C SER A 33 10.65 -16.45 -17.48
N VAL A 34 10.59 -16.39 -16.16
CA VAL A 34 11.22 -17.32 -15.23
C VAL A 34 10.19 -18.36 -14.77
N LYS A 35 10.65 -19.56 -14.39
CA LYS A 35 9.76 -20.60 -13.86
C LYS A 35 8.99 -20.03 -12.65
N PRO A 36 7.65 -20.16 -12.63
CA PRO A 36 6.84 -19.67 -11.52
C PRO A 36 7.22 -20.38 -10.21
N ASP A 37 7.45 -19.60 -9.16
CA ASP A 37 7.60 -20.12 -7.81
C ASP A 37 6.24 -20.14 -7.09
N ALA A 38 5.92 -21.23 -6.40
CA ALA A 38 4.65 -21.40 -5.67
C ALA A 38 4.55 -20.56 -4.38
N SER A 39 5.48 -19.64 -4.15
CA SER A 39 5.49 -18.81 -2.95
C SER A 39 4.50 -17.64 -3.07
N PRO A 40 3.82 -17.26 -1.98
CA PRO A 40 2.86 -16.15 -1.99
C PRO A 40 3.53 -14.80 -2.36
N TYR A 41 4.82 -14.64 -2.02
CA TYR A 41 5.60 -13.45 -2.36
C TYR A 41 5.82 -13.28 -3.86
N TRP A 42 6.03 -14.38 -4.60
CA TRP A 42 6.18 -14.33 -6.06
C TRP A 42 4.90 -13.82 -6.73
N GLY A 43 3.75 -14.40 -6.34
CA GLY A 43 2.44 -13.97 -6.81
C GLY A 43 2.15 -12.51 -6.48
N TRP A 44 2.50 -12.08 -5.26
CA TRP A 44 2.31 -10.69 -4.83
C TRP A 44 3.16 -9.68 -5.61
N CYS A 45 4.44 -9.98 -5.89
CA CYS A 45 5.29 -9.11 -6.70
C CYS A 45 4.77 -8.96 -8.13
N ILE A 46 4.38 -10.08 -8.77
CA ILE A 46 3.77 -10.05 -10.12
C ILE A 46 2.46 -9.24 -10.09
N PHE A 47 1.58 -9.52 -9.13
CA PHE A 47 0.32 -8.79 -8.98
C PHE A 47 0.56 -7.29 -8.87
N THR A 48 1.54 -6.88 -8.05
CA THR A 48 1.90 -5.48 -7.86
C THR A 48 2.30 -4.79 -9.16
N TRP A 49 3.23 -5.37 -9.93
CA TRP A 49 3.66 -4.75 -11.19
C TRP A 49 2.56 -4.73 -12.25
N VAL A 50 1.74 -5.78 -12.33
CA VAL A 50 0.59 -5.85 -13.26
C VAL A 50 -0.48 -4.84 -12.87
N PHE A 51 -0.80 -4.72 -11.58
CA PHE A 51 -1.74 -3.73 -11.06
C PHE A 51 -1.28 -2.31 -11.37
N CYS A 52 -0.01 -1.98 -11.06
CA CYS A 52 0.59 -0.69 -11.37
C CYS A 52 0.55 -0.38 -12.88
N PHE A 53 0.86 -1.36 -13.73
CA PHE A 53 0.80 -1.23 -15.19
C PHE A 53 -0.63 -0.94 -15.68
N PHE A 54 -1.59 -1.77 -15.27
CA PHE A 54 -2.98 -1.68 -15.70
C PHE A 54 -3.62 -0.33 -15.34
N PHE A 55 -3.47 0.11 -14.09
CA PHE A 55 -4.03 1.39 -13.66
C PHE A 55 -3.30 2.59 -14.29
N THR A 56 -1.98 2.53 -14.45
CA THR A 56 -1.25 3.60 -15.17
C THR A 56 -1.69 3.70 -16.62
N LEU A 57 -1.94 2.58 -17.30
CA LEU A 57 -2.52 2.57 -18.64
C LEU A 57 -3.94 3.16 -18.69
N ILE A 58 -4.81 2.79 -17.75
CA ILE A 58 -6.16 3.37 -17.65
C ILE A 58 -6.08 4.89 -17.49
N ILE A 59 -5.21 5.38 -16.59
CA ILE A 59 -5.01 6.81 -16.37
C ILE A 59 -4.54 7.48 -17.67
N LEU A 60 -3.55 6.91 -18.37
CA LEU A 60 -3.07 7.42 -19.64
C LEU A 60 -4.17 7.48 -20.72
N ILE A 61 -4.99 6.44 -20.84
CA ILE A 61 -6.10 6.38 -21.81
C ILE A 61 -7.17 7.43 -21.48
N LEU A 62 -7.54 7.58 -20.21
CA LEU A 62 -8.57 8.52 -19.77
C LEU A 62 -8.12 9.98 -19.92
N GLU A 63 -6.84 10.26 -19.73
CA GLU A 63 -6.26 11.58 -20.01
C GLU A 63 -6.14 11.87 -21.51
N PHE A 64 -5.72 10.89 -22.29
CA PHE A 64 -5.61 11.05 -23.75
C PHE A 64 -6.96 11.32 -24.42
N THR A 65 -8.02 10.70 -23.91
CA THR A 65 -9.39 10.84 -24.42
C THR A 65 -10.13 12.07 -23.87
N ASN A 66 -9.50 12.91 -23.04
CA ASN A 66 -10.13 14.01 -22.28
C ASN A 66 -11.35 13.60 -21.45
N VAL A 67 -11.61 12.30 -21.28
CA VAL A 67 -12.73 11.80 -20.48
C VAL A 67 -12.54 12.16 -19.02
N SER A 68 -11.29 12.32 -18.57
CA SER A 68 -10.91 12.84 -17.24
C SER A 68 -11.68 14.11 -16.83
N THR A 69 -12.00 15.00 -17.77
CA THR A 69 -12.73 16.26 -17.49
C THR A 69 -14.24 16.07 -17.26
N LYS A 70 -14.78 14.91 -17.62
CA LYS A 70 -16.22 14.58 -17.50
C LYS A 70 -16.50 13.68 -16.30
N VAL A 71 -15.46 13.28 -15.59
CA VAL A 71 -15.57 12.40 -14.44
C VAL A 71 -16.04 13.24 -13.23
N PRO A 72 -17.04 12.78 -12.47
CA PRO A 72 -17.63 13.56 -11.38
C PRO A 72 -16.74 13.69 -10.13
N PHE A 73 -15.57 13.05 -10.11
CA PHE A 73 -14.62 13.10 -9.00
C PHE A 73 -13.37 13.90 -9.36
N ALA A 74 -12.70 14.47 -8.35
CA ALA A 74 -11.47 15.22 -8.52
C ALA A 74 -10.36 14.32 -9.10
N TRP A 75 -10.17 14.42 -10.42
CA TRP A 75 -9.28 13.55 -11.19
C TRP A 75 -7.81 13.68 -10.73
N GLU A 76 -7.37 14.91 -10.45
CA GLU A 76 -6.00 15.16 -10.01
C GLU A 76 -5.70 14.45 -8.67
N ASP A 77 -6.62 14.52 -7.71
CA ASP A 77 -6.48 13.84 -6.41
C ASP A 77 -6.46 12.32 -6.53
N PHE A 78 -7.32 11.76 -7.40
CA PHE A 78 -7.30 10.33 -7.67
C PHE A 78 -5.94 9.88 -8.21
N THR A 79 -5.39 10.63 -9.18
CA THR A 79 -4.09 10.27 -9.77
C THR A 79 -2.93 10.48 -8.79
N ALA A 80 -3.02 11.47 -7.88
CA ALA A 80 -2.05 11.68 -6.82
C ALA A 80 -2.05 10.52 -5.81
N ALA A 81 -3.23 10.14 -5.30
CA ALA A 81 -3.39 9.03 -4.38
C ALA A 81 -2.90 7.71 -5.00
N PHE A 82 -3.24 7.46 -6.27
CA PHE A 82 -2.73 6.30 -6.99
C PHE A 82 -1.21 6.32 -7.14
N ALA A 83 -0.60 7.47 -7.47
CA ALA A 83 0.86 7.57 -7.61
C ALA A 83 1.58 7.30 -6.28
N ILE A 84 1.02 7.78 -5.16
CA ILE A 84 1.53 7.49 -3.80
C ILE A 84 1.42 5.99 -3.51
N LEU A 85 0.24 5.38 -3.73
CA LEU A 85 0.02 3.96 -3.52
C LEU A 85 0.97 3.11 -4.38
N ALA A 86 1.10 3.44 -5.67
CA ALA A 86 1.99 2.75 -6.60
C ALA A 86 3.46 2.87 -6.19
N SER A 87 3.89 4.02 -5.66
CA SER A 87 5.25 4.19 -5.14
C SER A 87 5.52 3.26 -3.97
N VAL A 88 4.59 3.13 -3.02
CA VAL A 88 4.73 2.24 -1.86
C VAL A 88 4.73 0.78 -2.31
N LEU A 89 3.79 0.40 -3.16
CA LEU A 89 3.71 -0.94 -3.74
C LEU A 89 5.02 -1.33 -4.45
N CYS A 90 5.53 -0.45 -5.31
CA CYS A 90 6.79 -0.69 -6.01
C CYS A 90 8.00 -0.69 -5.08
N LEU A 91 8.02 0.10 -4.01
CA LEU A 91 9.08 0.06 -3.00
C LEU A 91 9.15 -1.32 -2.34
N PHE A 92 8.01 -1.82 -1.84
CA PHE A 92 7.95 -3.14 -1.20
C PHE A 92 8.26 -4.27 -2.19
N ALA A 93 7.77 -4.20 -3.43
CA ALA A 93 8.15 -5.17 -4.46
C ALA A 93 9.66 -5.15 -4.76
N SER A 94 10.28 -3.96 -4.78
CA SER A 94 11.72 -3.79 -5.02
C SER A 94 12.59 -4.25 -3.85
N ILE A 95 12.04 -4.33 -2.64
CA ILE A 95 12.72 -4.89 -1.47
C ILE A 95 12.49 -6.40 -1.39
N LEU A 96 11.24 -6.86 -1.43
CA LEU A 96 10.87 -8.26 -1.22
C LEU A 96 11.34 -9.18 -2.35
N TYR A 97 11.28 -8.74 -3.61
CA TYR A 97 11.67 -9.58 -4.73
C TYR A 97 13.15 -9.99 -4.69
N PRO A 98 14.11 -9.06 -4.53
CA PRO A 98 15.51 -9.46 -4.46
C PRO A 98 15.87 -10.25 -3.19
N THR A 99 15.24 -9.95 -2.04
CA THR A 99 15.56 -10.65 -0.79
C THR A 99 15.23 -12.14 -0.86
N PHE A 100 14.13 -12.50 -1.54
CA PHE A 100 13.71 -13.90 -1.64
C PHE A 100 14.22 -14.60 -2.91
N PHE A 101 14.31 -13.90 -4.05
CA PHE A 101 14.49 -14.55 -5.36
C PHE A 101 15.79 -14.22 -6.09
N THR A 102 16.58 -13.22 -5.67
CA THR A 102 17.81 -12.87 -6.41
C THR A 102 18.95 -13.83 -6.13
N CYS A 103 19.50 -14.46 -7.17
CA CYS A 103 20.64 -15.37 -7.10
C CYS A 103 21.87 -14.84 -7.87
N ASN A 104 23.09 -15.21 -7.47
CA ASN A 104 24.33 -14.70 -8.09
C ASN A 104 24.46 -15.03 -9.58
N THR A 105 23.81 -16.10 -10.04
CA THR A 105 23.84 -16.54 -11.44
C THR A 105 22.59 -16.17 -12.23
N CYS A 106 21.60 -15.54 -11.59
CA CYS A 106 20.28 -15.35 -12.17
C CYS A 106 20.09 -13.94 -12.74
N TYR A 107 20.62 -13.72 -13.94
CA TYR A 107 20.60 -12.42 -14.63
C TYR A 107 19.18 -11.82 -14.79
N ARG A 108 18.15 -12.65 -15.01
CA ARG A 108 16.76 -12.18 -15.20
C ARG A 108 16.14 -11.59 -13.93
N GLN A 109 16.39 -12.22 -12.78
CA GLN A 109 15.87 -11.76 -11.49
C GLN A 109 16.61 -10.51 -11.00
N ILE A 110 17.92 -10.41 -11.27
CA ILE A 110 18.69 -9.19 -11.05
C ILE A 110 18.14 -8.05 -11.93
N GLY A 111 17.91 -8.33 -13.22
CA GLY A 111 17.30 -7.37 -14.14
C GLY A 111 15.93 -6.88 -13.66
N ALA A 112 15.04 -7.78 -13.27
CA ALA A 112 13.72 -7.41 -12.72
C ALA A 112 13.85 -6.55 -11.45
N SER A 113 14.82 -6.82 -10.58
CA SER A 113 15.05 -6.03 -9.36
C SER A 113 15.52 -4.61 -9.68
N VAL A 114 16.48 -4.44 -10.59
CA VAL A 114 16.98 -3.13 -11.03
C VAL A 114 15.86 -2.32 -11.69
N VAL A 115 15.11 -2.95 -12.59
CA VAL A 115 13.97 -2.30 -13.28
C VAL A 115 12.87 -1.93 -12.28
N SER A 116 12.64 -2.73 -11.24
CA SER A 116 11.68 -2.41 -10.18
C SER A 116 12.09 -1.18 -9.36
N TRP A 117 13.39 -1.00 -9.05
CA TRP A 117 13.90 0.21 -8.41
C TRP A 117 13.74 1.45 -9.29
N ILE A 118 13.95 1.32 -10.60
CA ILE A 118 13.66 2.39 -11.56
C ILE A 118 12.16 2.72 -11.57
N CYS A 119 11.30 1.69 -11.52
CA CYS A 119 9.85 1.85 -11.45
C CYS A 119 9.43 2.65 -10.21
N PHE A 120 10.00 2.32 -9.05
CA PHE A 120 9.81 3.07 -7.82
C PHE A 120 10.22 4.54 -7.97
N ALA A 121 11.42 4.81 -8.49
CA ALA A 121 11.90 6.18 -8.70
C ALA A 121 10.98 6.98 -9.64
N LEU A 122 10.43 6.35 -10.68
CA LEU A 122 9.48 6.99 -11.59
C LEU A 122 8.16 7.35 -10.88
N TYR A 123 7.61 6.49 -10.03
CA TYR A 123 6.39 6.83 -9.26
C TYR A 123 6.65 7.92 -8.22
N VAL A 124 7.79 7.89 -7.52
CA VAL A 124 8.17 8.97 -6.58
C VAL A 124 8.31 10.30 -7.32
N ALA A 125 8.98 10.31 -8.48
CA ALA A 125 9.10 11.51 -9.28
C ALA A 125 7.74 12.01 -9.80
N GLN A 126 6.79 11.13 -10.11
CA GLN A 126 5.41 11.54 -10.41
C GLN A 126 4.75 12.24 -9.23
N VAL A 127 4.86 11.67 -8.02
CA VAL A 127 4.31 12.27 -6.79
C VAL A 127 4.90 13.66 -6.56
N VAL A 128 6.23 13.81 -6.67
CA VAL A 128 6.91 15.10 -6.53
C VAL A 128 6.44 16.11 -7.58
N LEU A 129 6.30 15.72 -8.84
CA LEU A 129 5.81 16.60 -9.91
C LEU A 129 4.35 17.03 -9.70
N ILE A 130 3.50 16.13 -9.22
CA ILE A 130 2.11 16.44 -8.90
C ILE A 130 2.05 17.45 -7.75
N HIS A 131 2.82 17.24 -6.68
CA HIS A 131 2.88 18.18 -5.56
C HIS A 131 3.43 19.55 -5.97
N LEU A 132 4.49 19.60 -6.79
CA LEU A 132 5.05 20.86 -7.27
C LEU A 132 4.06 21.65 -8.16
N ARG A 133 3.21 20.95 -8.93
CA ARG A 133 2.18 21.56 -9.77
C ARG A 133 0.95 22.00 -8.96
N SER A 134 0.58 21.26 -7.93
CA SER A 134 -0.65 21.47 -7.14
C SER A 134 -0.58 22.67 -6.18
N THR A 135 0.59 23.29 -5.97
CA THR A 135 0.79 24.46 -5.08
C THR A 135 -0.06 25.70 -5.43
N GLY A 136 -0.88 25.65 -6.50
CA GLY A 136 -1.81 26.73 -6.89
C GLY A 136 -3.30 26.37 -6.91
N GLN A 137 -3.72 25.14 -6.57
CA GLN A 137 -5.12 24.70 -6.67
C GLN A 137 -5.52 23.81 -5.48
N ASN A 138 -6.64 24.13 -4.83
CA ASN A 138 -7.12 23.45 -3.61
C ASN A 138 -7.20 21.92 -3.78
N SER A 139 -6.37 21.20 -3.02
CA SER A 139 -6.35 19.73 -2.95
C SER A 139 -7.70 19.20 -2.44
N GLY A 140 -8.31 18.28 -3.19
CA GLY A 140 -9.57 17.64 -2.80
C GLY A 140 -9.38 16.34 -2.02
N PHE A 141 -10.51 15.76 -1.63
CA PHE A 141 -10.66 14.80 -0.54
C PHE A 141 -9.86 13.48 -0.70
N LEU A 142 -9.52 13.03 -1.92
CA LEU A 142 -8.75 11.79 -2.14
C LEU A 142 -7.23 11.96 -1.95
N SER A 143 -6.73 13.20 -1.97
CA SER A 143 -5.40 13.57 -1.50
C SER A 143 -5.36 13.88 0.00
N THR A 144 -6.47 13.68 0.72
CA THR A 144 -6.48 14.00 2.15
C THR A 144 -5.59 13.02 2.92
N PRO A 145 -4.79 13.53 3.87
CA PRO A 145 -3.96 12.70 4.74
C PRO A 145 -4.67 11.44 5.30
N PRO A 146 -5.93 11.49 5.80
CA PRO A 146 -6.61 10.31 6.33
C PRO A 146 -6.88 9.23 5.28
N GLY A 147 -7.24 9.58 4.05
CA GLY A 147 -7.50 8.60 2.99
C GLY A 147 -6.26 7.77 2.65
N ILE A 148 -5.10 8.43 2.57
CA ILE A 148 -3.82 7.77 2.31
C ILE A 148 -3.42 6.87 3.49
N MET A 149 -3.61 7.34 4.73
CA MET A 149 -3.32 6.53 5.92
C MET A 149 -4.16 5.24 5.93
N LYS A 150 -5.45 5.30 5.61
CA LYS A 150 -6.31 4.10 5.52
C LYS A 150 -5.88 3.10 4.44
N MET A 151 -5.40 3.59 3.30
CA MET A 151 -4.81 2.72 2.28
C MET A 151 -3.55 2.03 2.79
N LEU A 152 -2.67 2.76 3.49
CA LEU A 152 -1.46 2.20 4.10
C LEU A 152 -1.75 1.17 5.19
N GLU A 153 -2.72 1.42 6.07
CA GLU A 153 -3.14 0.47 7.11
C GLU A 153 -3.57 -0.86 6.50
N SER A 154 -4.41 -0.80 5.48
CA SER A 154 -4.90 -1.99 4.76
C SER A 154 -3.76 -2.71 4.04
N PHE A 155 -2.86 -1.95 3.43
CA PHE A 155 -1.70 -2.47 2.72
C PHE A 155 -0.75 -3.25 3.64
N PHE A 156 -0.34 -2.66 4.77
CA PHE A 156 0.54 -3.34 5.71
C PHE A 156 -0.12 -4.58 6.32
N THR A 157 -1.41 -4.49 6.64
CA THR A 157 -2.15 -5.64 7.18
C THR A 157 -2.23 -6.78 6.16
N PHE A 158 -2.41 -6.46 4.88
CA PHE A 158 -2.38 -7.46 3.82
C PHE A 158 -1.00 -8.15 3.70
N LEU A 159 0.10 -7.39 3.81
CA LEU A 159 1.45 -7.96 3.83
C LEU A 159 1.69 -8.86 5.06
N ILE A 160 1.11 -8.52 6.22
CA ILE A 160 1.12 -9.38 7.40
C ILE A 160 0.43 -10.71 7.08
N PHE A 161 -0.78 -10.68 6.50
CA PHE A 161 -1.51 -11.89 6.12
C PHE A 161 -0.79 -12.74 5.06
N LEU A 162 -0.12 -12.10 4.10
CA LEU A 162 0.70 -12.81 3.10
C LEU A 162 1.81 -13.65 3.73
N SER A 163 2.32 -13.18 4.87
CA SER A 163 3.47 -13.77 5.57
C SER A 163 3.06 -14.74 6.67
N LEU A 164 1.79 -14.69 7.10
CA LEU A 164 1.25 -15.44 8.23
C LEU A 164 1.03 -16.91 7.86
N GLU A 165 1.57 -17.82 8.66
CA GLU A 165 1.35 -19.27 8.52
C GLU A 165 0.61 -19.83 9.76
N VAL A 166 -0.30 -20.79 9.56
CA VAL A 166 -1.09 -21.41 10.65
C VAL A 166 -0.20 -22.06 11.72
N SER A 167 0.96 -22.58 11.32
CA SER A 167 1.96 -23.17 12.20
C SER A 167 2.59 -22.17 13.17
N GLN A 168 2.60 -20.87 12.84
CA GLN A 168 3.28 -19.84 13.64
C GLN A 168 2.48 -19.41 14.87
N TYR A 169 1.15 -19.38 14.79
CA TYR A 169 0.30 -18.82 15.85
C TYR A 169 -0.52 -19.87 16.62
N SER A 170 -0.79 -21.05 16.04
CA SER A 170 -1.65 -22.09 16.65
C SER A 170 -1.21 -22.58 18.04
N GLY A 171 0.07 -22.42 18.40
CA GLY A 171 0.63 -22.90 19.66
C GLY A 171 0.55 -21.93 20.85
N SER A 172 0.24 -20.63 20.65
CA SER A 172 0.24 -19.66 21.76
C SER A 172 -0.97 -18.72 21.73
N PRO A 173 -1.66 -18.53 22.88
CA PRO A 173 -2.82 -17.64 22.95
C PRO A 173 -2.44 -16.16 22.69
N ALA A 174 -1.19 -15.79 22.98
CA ALA A 174 -0.66 -14.45 22.73
C ALA A 174 -0.55 -14.15 21.22
N LEU A 175 -0.06 -15.09 20.40
CA LEU A 175 0.00 -14.90 18.96
C LEU A 175 -1.40 -14.96 18.32
N ASN A 176 -2.31 -15.77 18.87
CA ASN A 176 -3.72 -15.75 18.48
C ASN A 176 -4.37 -14.38 18.70
N TRP A 177 -4.05 -13.70 19.81
CA TRP A 177 -4.50 -12.32 20.04
C TRP A 177 -3.99 -11.36 18.97
N CYS A 178 -2.70 -11.42 18.61
CA CYS A 178 -2.16 -10.56 17.54
C CYS A 178 -2.89 -10.78 16.20
N VAL A 179 -3.15 -12.04 15.83
CA VAL A 179 -3.90 -12.36 14.59
C VAL A 179 -5.34 -11.83 14.65
N ALA A 180 -5.98 -11.92 15.82
CA ALA A 180 -7.31 -11.37 16.03
C ALA A 180 -7.32 -9.84 15.87
N VAL A 181 -6.33 -9.14 16.44
CA VAL A 181 -6.15 -7.70 16.27
C VAL A 181 -5.99 -7.34 14.79
N TYR A 182 -5.09 -8.00 14.06
CA TYR A 182 -4.88 -7.73 12.63
C TYR A 182 -6.18 -7.91 11.82
N SER A 183 -6.93 -8.99 12.10
CA SER A 183 -8.17 -9.32 11.41
C SER A 183 -9.30 -8.33 11.71
N LEU A 184 -9.53 -8.02 12.99
CA LEU A 184 -10.56 -7.07 13.39
C LEU A 184 -10.26 -5.68 12.82
N CYS A 185 -9.03 -5.20 13.00
CA CYS A 185 -8.64 -3.89 12.49
C CYS A 185 -8.79 -3.77 10.97
N PHE A 186 -8.41 -4.80 10.22
CA PHE A 186 -8.58 -4.83 8.77
C PHE A 186 -10.06 -4.76 8.34
N ILE A 187 -10.92 -5.59 8.94
CA ILE A 187 -12.35 -5.64 8.59
C ILE A 187 -13.01 -4.28 8.85
N PHE A 188 -12.76 -3.69 10.01
CA PHE A 188 -13.34 -2.39 10.35
C PHE A 188 -12.73 -1.27 9.52
N ALA A 189 -11.42 -1.27 9.23
CA ALA A 189 -10.80 -0.26 8.36
C ALA A 189 -11.43 -0.27 6.96
N ILE A 190 -11.64 -1.46 6.39
CA ILE A 190 -12.34 -1.61 5.10
C ILE A 190 -13.80 -1.16 5.22
N ALA A 191 -14.53 -1.59 6.25
CA ALA A 191 -15.93 -1.21 6.44
C ALA A 191 -16.09 0.31 6.57
N ILE A 192 -15.27 0.97 7.39
CA ILE A 192 -15.28 2.43 7.56
C ILE A 192 -14.95 3.12 6.22
N THR A 193 -13.96 2.62 5.50
CA THR A 193 -13.57 3.16 4.19
C THR A 193 -14.72 3.06 3.18
N PHE A 194 -15.38 1.91 3.05
CA PHE A 194 -16.52 1.73 2.14
C PHE A 194 -17.73 2.58 2.54
N LEU A 195 -18.05 2.68 3.84
CA LEU A 195 -19.15 3.51 4.33
C LEU A 195 -18.90 5.00 4.03
N THR A 196 -17.65 5.44 4.16
CA THR A 196 -17.23 6.81 3.88
C THR A 196 -17.25 7.09 2.37
N LEU A 197 -16.72 6.19 1.54
CA LEU A 197 -16.75 6.34 0.07
C LEU A 197 -18.18 6.28 -0.50
N GLY A 198 -19.06 5.49 0.11
CA GLY A 198 -20.44 5.30 -0.35
C GLY A 198 -21.40 6.42 0.03
N ASN A 199 -20.95 7.47 0.74
CA ASN A 199 -21.82 8.50 1.36
C ASN A 199 -22.95 7.90 2.23
N LEU A 200 -22.79 6.66 2.69
CA LEU A 200 -23.78 5.94 3.51
C LEU A 200 -23.76 6.43 4.96
N THR A 201 -22.83 7.32 5.31
CA THR A 201 -22.73 7.98 6.61
C THR A 201 -23.98 8.78 6.97
N VAL A 202 -24.72 9.29 5.97
CA VAL A 202 -25.96 10.06 6.15
C VAL A 202 -27.12 9.19 6.67
N TYR A 203 -27.06 7.87 6.49
CA TYR A 203 -28.11 6.96 6.95
C TYR A 203 -28.02 6.65 8.45
N PHE A 204 -26.88 6.93 9.09
CA PHE A 204 -26.71 6.63 10.52
C PHE A 204 -27.27 7.76 11.39
N PRO A 205 -28.11 7.43 12.41
CA PRO A 205 -28.73 8.42 13.29
C PRO A 205 -27.78 9.02 14.34
N PHE A 206 -26.51 8.62 14.36
CA PHE A 206 -25.47 9.09 15.28
C PHE A 206 -24.28 9.68 14.51
N SER A 207 -23.45 10.48 15.18
CA SER A 207 -22.24 11.07 14.59
C SER A 207 -21.22 9.98 14.22
N PHE A 208 -21.31 9.46 12.99
CA PHE A 208 -20.44 8.41 12.46
C PHE A 208 -18.95 8.77 12.59
N GLU A 209 -18.61 10.04 12.38
CA GLU A 209 -17.24 10.55 12.53
C GLU A 209 -16.68 10.33 13.94
N LYS A 210 -17.45 10.61 14.99
CA LYS A 210 -17.00 10.38 16.38
C LYS A 210 -16.76 8.89 16.66
N PHE A 211 -17.63 8.03 16.12
CA PHE A 211 -17.46 6.58 16.25
C PHE A 211 -16.19 6.09 15.53
N ALA A 212 -15.96 6.56 14.30
CA ALA A 212 -14.77 6.21 13.53
C ALA A 212 -13.48 6.65 14.25
N ILE A 213 -13.48 7.82 14.90
CA ILE A 213 -12.32 8.32 15.66
C ILE A 213 -12.06 7.47 16.90
N VAL A 214 -13.09 7.17 17.70
CA VAL A 214 -12.96 6.30 18.87
C VAL A 214 -12.42 4.93 18.45
N TYR A 215 -12.92 4.40 17.34
CA TYR A 215 -12.43 3.15 16.77
C TYR A 215 -10.97 3.24 16.32
N ASN A 216 -10.56 4.32 15.64
CA ASN A 216 -9.17 4.50 15.21
C ASN A 216 -8.21 4.55 16.40
N VAL A 217 -8.57 5.25 17.48
CA VAL A 217 -7.79 5.28 18.73
C VAL A 217 -7.70 3.89 19.35
N LEU A 218 -8.81 3.17 19.40
CA LEU A 218 -8.84 1.79 19.91
C LEU A 218 -7.97 0.86 19.07
N ALA A 219 -8.05 0.95 17.74
CA ALA A 219 -7.24 0.18 16.81
C ALA A 219 -5.74 0.49 16.98
N ALA A 220 -5.36 1.75 17.16
CA ALA A 220 -3.98 2.14 17.45
C ALA A 220 -3.46 1.48 18.75
N LEU A 221 -4.25 1.51 19.82
CA LEU A 221 -3.89 0.85 21.08
C LEU A 221 -3.75 -0.67 20.90
N MET A 222 -4.68 -1.31 20.20
CA MET A 222 -4.60 -2.75 19.91
C MET A 222 -3.34 -3.08 19.10
N TYR A 223 -2.99 -2.29 18.08
CA TYR A 223 -1.78 -2.49 17.29
C TYR A 223 -0.49 -2.30 18.09
N ILE A 224 -0.46 -1.35 19.04
CA ILE A 224 0.67 -1.20 19.97
C ILE A 224 0.84 -2.46 20.81
N THR A 225 -0.25 -3.09 21.27
CA THR A 225 -0.14 -4.38 21.99
C THR A 225 0.42 -5.48 21.09
N ALA A 226 -0.06 -5.59 19.85
CA ALA A 226 0.42 -6.59 18.90
C ALA A 226 1.91 -6.36 18.52
N MET A 227 2.33 -5.10 18.37
CA MET A 227 3.71 -4.70 18.09
C MET A 227 4.69 -5.19 19.17
N VAL A 228 4.27 -5.25 20.44
CA VAL A 228 5.11 -5.73 21.54
C VAL A 228 5.00 -7.25 21.72
N ILE A 229 3.77 -7.77 21.70
CA ILE A 229 3.50 -9.19 21.97
C ILE A 229 4.08 -10.08 20.85
N TRP A 230 3.93 -9.68 19.59
CA TRP A 230 4.40 -10.47 18.44
C TRP A 230 5.89 -10.79 18.53
N PRO A 231 6.84 -9.84 18.54
CA PRO A 231 8.26 -10.15 18.60
C PRO A 231 8.64 -10.88 19.88
N LEU A 232 8.01 -10.54 21.01
CA LEU A 232 8.31 -11.17 22.29
C LEU A 232 8.00 -12.66 22.26
N TYR A 233 6.88 -13.09 21.69
CA TYR A 233 6.54 -14.51 21.61
C TYR A 233 7.13 -15.21 20.38
N SER A 234 7.25 -14.53 19.24
CA SER A 234 7.77 -15.12 18.01
C SER A 234 9.27 -15.41 18.08
N PHE A 235 10.05 -14.57 18.76
CA PHE A 235 11.52 -14.75 18.86
C PHE A 235 11.99 -15.37 20.18
N HIS A 236 11.11 -15.52 21.17
CA HIS A 236 11.48 -16.19 22.41
C HIS A 236 11.76 -17.68 22.15
N ASN A 237 13.01 -18.09 22.41
CA ASN A 237 13.54 -19.44 22.15
C ASN A 237 13.52 -19.90 20.68
N ASN A 238 13.19 -19.02 19.73
CA ASN A 238 13.15 -19.32 18.30
C ASN A 238 14.30 -18.60 17.56
N LYS A 239 15.48 -19.20 17.62
CA LYS A 239 16.64 -18.73 16.84
C LYS A 239 16.51 -19.13 15.38
N ARG A 240 17.04 -18.30 14.48
CA ARG A 240 17.10 -18.60 13.04
C ARG A 240 17.87 -19.93 12.83
N PRO A 241 17.26 -20.95 12.21
CA PRO A 241 17.95 -22.20 11.92
C PRO A 241 19.16 -21.96 11.01
N VAL A 242 20.28 -22.62 11.30
CA VAL A 242 21.53 -22.44 10.53
C VAL A 242 21.39 -22.96 9.09
N ASP A 243 20.59 -24.02 8.91
CA ASP A 243 20.33 -24.64 7.60
C ASP A 243 19.19 -23.98 6.81
N CYS A 244 18.68 -22.83 7.28
CA CYS A 244 17.58 -22.17 6.59
C CYS A 244 18.07 -21.40 5.36
N GLY A 245 17.56 -21.78 4.18
CA GLY A 245 17.76 -21.07 2.93
C GLY A 245 17.04 -19.71 2.88
N ARG A 246 16.90 -19.15 1.68
CA ARG A 246 16.35 -17.79 1.46
C ARG A 246 14.86 -17.62 1.77
N LEU A 247 14.07 -18.69 1.70
CA LEU A 247 12.66 -18.69 2.08
C LEU A 247 12.46 -19.41 3.42
N CYS A 248 13.00 -18.85 4.49
CA CYS A 248 12.84 -19.40 5.82
C CYS A 248 11.52 -18.94 6.47
N SER A 249 10.80 -19.82 7.17
CA SER A 249 9.66 -19.40 8.01
C SER A 249 10.05 -18.39 9.10
N TRP A 250 11.32 -18.41 9.55
CA TRP A 250 11.84 -17.40 10.48
C TRP A 250 11.93 -16.00 9.85
N ASP A 251 12.34 -15.90 8.58
CA ASP A 251 12.42 -14.61 7.87
C ASP A 251 11.00 -14.02 7.68
N LYS A 252 9.96 -14.86 7.59
CA LYS A 252 8.55 -14.43 7.59
C LYS A 252 8.13 -13.81 8.93
N LEU A 253 8.61 -14.32 10.07
CA LEU A 253 8.33 -13.73 11.39
C LEU A 253 8.92 -12.32 11.52
N VAL A 254 10.13 -12.12 10.98
CA VAL A 254 10.76 -10.79 10.90
C VAL A 254 9.94 -9.86 10.02
N MET A 255 9.50 -10.33 8.85
CA MET A 255 8.62 -9.53 7.98
C MET A 255 7.34 -9.11 8.72
N ILE A 256 6.64 -10.03 9.39
CA ILE A 256 5.43 -9.71 10.15
C ILE A 256 5.73 -8.66 11.22
N THR A 257 6.84 -8.79 11.94
CA THR A 257 7.24 -7.83 12.98
C THR A 257 7.45 -6.44 12.39
N VAL A 258 8.21 -6.33 11.30
CA VAL A 258 8.48 -5.06 10.62
C VAL A 258 7.19 -4.43 10.09
N MET A 259 6.32 -5.21 9.45
CA MET A 259 5.03 -4.70 8.96
C MET A 259 4.11 -4.29 10.10
N THR A 260 4.12 -4.99 11.24
CA THR A 260 3.33 -4.64 12.42
C THR A 260 3.78 -3.32 13.02
N ILE A 261 5.09 -3.07 13.08
CA ILE A 261 5.65 -1.78 13.55
C ILE A 261 5.19 -0.65 12.62
N PHE A 262 5.36 -0.81 11.30
CA PHE A 262 4.91 0.20 10.34
C PHE A 262 3.41 0.46 10.45
N ASN A 263 2.60 -0.60 10.55
CA ASN A 263 1.16 -0.48 10.69
C ASN A 263 0.78 0.25 11.99
N SER A 264 1.43 -0.08 13.11
CA SER A 264 1.21 0.60 14.39
C SER A 264 1.53 2.10 14.30
N ILE A 265 2.57 2.48 13.56
CA ILE A 265 2.91 3.90 13.33
C ILE A 265 1.79 4.57 12.53
N VAL A 266 1.32 3.96 11.44
CA VAL A 266 0.25 4.53 10.61
C VAL A 266 -1.04 4.70 11.41
N TYR A 267 -1.50 3.69 12.14
CA TYR A 267 -2.69 3.80 13.01
C TYR A 267 -2.53 4.89 14.07
N THR A 268 -1.33 5.06 14.64
CA THR A 268 -1.06 6.10 15.63
C THR A 268 -1.12 7.49 15.00
N LEU A 269 -0.52 7.68 13.83
CA LEU A 269 -0.58 8.95 13.10
C LEU A 269 -2.00 9.29 12.65
N ASP A 270 -2.76 8.30 12.18
CA ASP A 270 -4.16 8.48 11.80
C ASP A 270 -5.03 8.86 13.01
N ALA A 271 -4.81 8.22 14.17
CA ALA A 271 -5.49 8.57 15.40
C ALA A 271 -5.14 10.00 15.87
N ILE A 272 -3.86 10.39 15.84
CA ILE A 272 -3.43 11.76 16.21
C ILE A 272 -4.07 12.77 15.26
N TYR A 273 -3.98 12.55 13.95
CA TYR A 273 -4.55 13.45 12.94
C TYR A 273 -6.07 13.60 13.10
N SER A 274 -6.75 12.48 13.32
CA SER A 274 -8.20 12.44 13.56
C SER A 274 -8.61 13.27 14.80
N ILE A 275 -7.84 13.17 15.89
CA ILE A 275 -8.05 13.96 17.11
C ILE A 275 -7.79 15.45 16.83
N LEU A 276 -6.66 15.78 16.20
CA LEU A 276 -6.32 17.17 15.89
C LEU A 276 -7.38 17.85 15.02
N LEU A 277 -7.89 17.15 14.01
CA LEU A 277 -8.91 17.68 13.12
C LEU A 277 -10.19 18.03 13.88
N VAL A 278 -10.65 17.16 14.79
CA VAL A 278 -11.87 17.45 15.56
C VAL A 278 -11.67 18.52 16.62
N PHE A 279 -10.54 18.56 17.31
CA PHE A 279 -10.33 19.53 18.39
C PHE A 279 -9.96 20.94 17.91
N PHE A 280 -9.23 21.05 16.80
CA PHE A 280 -8.73 22.35 16.33
C PHE A 280 -9.53 22.94 15.16
N LEU A 281 -10.11 22.13 14.27
CA LEU A 281 -10.85 22.64 13.10
C LEU A 281 -12.38 22.72 13.30
N SER A 282 -12.93 22.07 14.34
CA SER A 282 -14.36 22.18 14.68
C SER A 282 -14.70 23.38 15.57
N ASN A 283 -13.68 24.12 16.05
CA ASN A 283 -13.83 25.26 16.96
C ASN A 283 -13.60 26.62 16.28
N GLU A 284 -13.51 26.66 14.95
CA GLU A 284 -13.60 27.87 14.10
C GLU A 284 -14.90 27.84 13.28
#